data_AF-A0A932TTL9-F1
#
_entry.id   AF-A0A932TTL9-F1
#
_cell.length_a   1.000
_cell.length_b   1.000
_cell.length_c   1.000
_cell.angle_alpha   90.00
_cell.angle_beta   90.00
_cell.angle_gamma   90.00
#
_symmetry.space_group_name_H-M   'P 1'
#
loop_
_entity.id
_entity.type
_entity.pdbx_description
1 polymer ?
#
loop_
_entity_poly.entity_id
_entity_poly.type
_entity_poly.pdbx_seq_one_letter_code
_entity_poly.pdbx_strand_id
1 'polypeptide(L)'
;MSERIQAHARRRATAQKARGDYHIELQEDGTFRVEKADGTAYVVNLAEETCTCPDFRQRLARREAYAGVWCKHLHLCAASFLR
;
A
#
# COMPACT_ATOMS: atom_id res chain seq x y z
N MET A 1 -2.34 -1.18 29.82
CA MET A 1 -2.72 -1.27 28.39
C MET A 1 -1.82 -0.33 27.60
N SER A 2 -0.76 -0.84 26.96
CA SER A 2 0.38 -0.03 26.49
C SER A 2 0.00 1.00 25.42
N GLU A 3 0.52 2.22 25.58
CA GLU A 3 0.31 3.38 24.69
C GLU A 3 0.60 3.08 23.21
N ARG A 4 1.53 2.14 22.96
CA ARG A 4 1.87 1.63 21.63
C ARG A 4 0.70 0.89 20.95
N ILE A 5 -0.12 0.17 21.72
CA ILE A 5 -1.29 -0.58 21.21
C ILE A 5 -2.41 0.40 20.86
N GLN A 6 -2.63 1.43 21.67
CA GLN A 6 -3.60 2.50 21.37
C GLN A 6 -3.16 3.35 20.17
N ALA A 7 -1.88 3.68 20.06
CA ALA A 7 -1.34 4.38 18.90
C ALA A 7 -1.45 3.54 17.62
N HIS A 8 -1.21 2.23 17.71
CA HIS A 8 -1.37 1.31 16.58
C HIS A 8 -2.84 1.14 16.18
N ALA A 9 -3.75 1.03 17.14
CA ALA A 9 -5.20 0.97 16.91
C ALA A 9 -5.75 2.27 16.30
N ARG A 10 -5.30 3.44 16.79
CA ARG A 10 -5.65 4.74 16.21
C ARG A 10 -5.12 4.86 14.79
N ARG A 11 -3.87 4.50 14.52
CA ARG A 11 -3.30 4.46 13.15
C ARG A 11 -4.06 3.52 12.22
N ARG A 12 -4.53 2.36 12.71
CA ARG A 12 -5.38 1.44 11.95
C ARG A 12 -6.78 1.99 11.68
N ALA A 13 -7.37 2.72 12.63
CA ALA A 13 -8.66 3.38 12.45
C ALA A 13 -8.56 4.52 11.41
N THR A 14 -7.47 5.29 11.39
CA THR A 14 -7.19 6.27 10.32
C THR A 14 -6.98 5.57 8.98
N ALA A 15 -6.26 4.44 8.97
CA ALA A 15 -6.03 3.66 7.75
C ALA A 15 -7.30 3.01 7.17
N GLN A 16 -8.29 2.65 8.00
CA GLN A 16 -9.61 2.16 7.54
C GLN A 16 -10.50 3.27 6.98
N LYS A 17 -10.35 4.52 7.45
CA LYS A 17 -11.01 5.68 6.82
C LYS A 17 -10.45 6.03 5.43
N ALA A 18 -9.29 5.49 5.06
CA ALA A 18 -8.60 5.79 3.82
C ALA A 18 -9.08 4.98 2.60
N ARG A 19 -10.32 4.46 2.57
CA ARG A 19 -10.90 3.99 1.29
C ARG A 19 -11.24 5.14 0.32
N GLY A 20 -11.19 6.40 0.78
CA GLY A 20 -11.43 7.60 -0.05
C GLY A 20 -10.26 8.59 -0.16
N ASP A 21 -9.04 8.23 0.27
CA ASP A 21 -7.91 9.17 0.43
C ASP A 21 -6.70 8.85 -0.47
N TYR A 22 -6.82 7.87 -1.37
CA TYR A 22 -5.75 7.50 -2.30
C TYR A 22 -6.12 7.91 -3.72
N HIS A 23 -5.30 8.74 -4.34
CA HIS A 23 -5.33 9.01 -5.77
C HIS A 23 -4.45 7.97 -6.49
N ILE A 24 -4.99 7.32 -7.52
CA ILE A 24 -4.26 6.26 -8.26
C ILE A 24 -4.19 6.67 -9.72
N GLU A 25 -2.97 6.79 -10.24
CA GLU A 25 -2.69 7.17 -11.62
C GLU A 25 -1.86 6.07 -12.30
N LEU A 26 -2.28 5.65 -13.49
CA LEU A 26 -1.49 4.75 -14.34
C LEU A 26 -0.41 5.57 -15.05
N GLN A 27 0.84 5.14 -14.91
CA GLN A 27 2.01 5.75 -15.56
C GLN A 27 2.25 5.11 -16.93
N GLU A 28 2.99 5.81 -17.80
CA GLU A 28 3.31 5.35 -19.16
C GLU A 28 4.10 4.03 -19.17
N ASP A 29 4.96 3.81 -18.16
CA ASP A 29 5.73 2.56 -17.99
C ASP A 29 4.88 1.36 -17.51
N GLY A 30 3.56 1.50 -17.39
CA GLY A 30 2.66 0.44 -16.94
C GLY A 30 2.64 0.22 -15.42
N THR A 31 3.27 1.12 -14.65
CA THR A 31 3.21 1.13 -13.18
C THR A 31 2.10 2.07 -12.69
N PHE A 32 1.67 1.90 -11.44
CA PHE A 32 0.64 2.71 -10.82
C PHE A 32 1.24 3.59 -9.73
N ARG A 33 1.00 4.89 -9.80
CA ARG A 33 1.32 5.83 -8.74
C ARG A 33 0.13 5.96 -7.81
N VAL A 34 0.33 5.59 -6.55
CA VAL A 34 -0.66 5.70 -5.47
C VAL A 34 -0.24 6.82 -4.53
N GLU A 35 -0.94 7.94 -4.62
CA GLU A 35 -0.71 9.14 -3.82
C GLU A 35 -1.73 9.25 -2.68
N LYS A 36 -1.27 9.60 -1.49
CA LYS A 36 -2.11 9.91 -0.32
C LYS A 36 -2.45 11.40 -0.28
N ALA A 37 -3.50 11.78 0.45
CA ALA A 37 -3.82 13.20 0.64
C ALA A 37 -2.71 14.03 1.34
N ASP A 38 -1.81 13.36 2.08
CA ASP A 38 -0.62 13.98 2.68
C ASP A 38 0.51 14.26 1.66
N GLY A 39 0.29 13.99 0.35
CA GLY A 39 1.27 14.17 -0.72
C GLY A 39 2.31 13.05 -0.82
N THR A 40 2.26 12.05 0.08
CA THR A 40 3.12 10.88 -0.02
C THR A 40 2.66 9.98 -1.17
N ALA A 41 3.52 9.74 -2.15
CA ALA A 41 3.27 8.83 -3.26
C ALA A 41 4.07 7.53 -3.14
N TYR A 42 3.47 6.43 -3.60
CA TYR A 42 4.08 5.12 -3.75
C TYR A 42 3.91 4.62 -5.18
N VAL A 43 4.88 3.88 -5.67
CA VAL A 43 4.81 3.23 -6.99
C VAL A 43 4.47 1.77 -6.77
N VAL A 44 3.52 1.27 -7.53
CA VAL A 44 3.00 -0.10 -7.50
C VAL A 44 3.17 -0.68 -8.89
N ASN A 45 3.85 -1.82 -9.01
CA ASN A 45 3.87 -2.60 -10.24
C ASN A 45 2.99 -3.84 -10.03
N LEU A 46 1.84 -3.91 -10.71
CA LEU A 46 0.95 -5.06 -10.63
C LEU A 46 1.52 -6.30 -11.36
N ALA A 47 2.30 -6.11 -12.42
CA ALA A 47 2.87 -7.22 -13.19
C ALA A 47 3.98 -7.94 -12.41
N GLU A 48 4.80 -7.18 -11.69
CA GLU A 48 5.86 -7.72 -10.82
C GLU A 48 5.41 -7.93 -9.37
N GLU A 49 4.15 -7.60 -9.05
CA GLU A 49 3.59 -7.65 -7.69
C GLU A 49 4.44 -6.87 -6.66
N THR A 50 5.02 -5.73 -7.07
CA THR A 50 5.90 -4.91 -6.22
C THR A 50 5.27 -3.58 -5.80
N CYS A 51 5.71 -3.05 -4.66
CA CYS A 51 5.31 -1.72 -4.21
C CYS A 51 6.43 -1.01 -3.44
N THR A 52 6.65 0.28 -3.68
CA THR A 52 7.70 1.06 -2.99
C THR A 52 7.31 1.48 -1.56
N CYS A 53 6.12 1.12 -1.09
CA CYS A 53 5.67 1.51 0.24
C CYS A 53 6.51 0.85 1.36
N PRO A 54 6.69 1.55 2.51
CA PRO A 54 7.52 1.05 3.60
C PRO A 54 7.01 -0.25 4.23
N ASP A 55 5.70 -0.53 4.13
CA ASP A 55 5.10 -1.79 4.57
C ASP A 55 5.59 -2.98 3.72
N PHE A 56 5.54 -2.82 2.40
CA PHE A 56 6.03 -3.83 1.46
C PHE A 56 7.54 -4.06 1.63
N ARG A 57 8.33 -2.99 1.72
CA ARG A 57 9.78 -3.10 1.97
C ARG A 57 10.11 -3.83 3.27
N GLN A 58 9.36 -3.59 4.34
CA GLN A 58 9.56 -4.28 5.61
C GLN A 58 9.19 -5.76 5.54
N ARG A 59 8.11 -6.11 4.84
CA ARG A 59 7.71 -7.52 4.62
C ARG A 59 8.76 -8.27 3.79
N LEU A 60 9.28 -7.65 2.72
CA LEU A 60 10.42 -8.18 1.95
C LEU A 60 11.66 -8.38 2.84
N ALA A 61 12.02 -7.39 3.65
CA ALA A 61 13.19 -7.44 4.52
C ALA A 61 13.10 -8.57 5.57
N ARG A 62 11.88 -8.94 5.98
CA ARG A 62 11.65 -10.05 6.92
C ARG A 62 11.83 -11.45 6.30
N ARG A 63 12.17 -11.54 5.01
CA ARG A 63 12.17 -12.81 4.24
C ARG A 63 10.86 -13.58 4.40
N GLU A 64 9.74 -12.87 4.64
CA GLU A 64 8.41 -13.43 4.42
C GLU A 64 8.40 -13.72 2.92
N ALA A 65 8.47 -15.01 2.58
CA ALA A 65 8.78 -15.48 1.23
C ALA A 65 7.99 -14.68 0.19
N TYR A 66 8.65 -14.34 -0.92
CA TYR A 66 8.11 -13.61 -2.07
C TYR A 66 6.74 -14.13 -2.60
N ALA A 67 6.27 -15.28 -2.14
CA ALA A 67 4.96 -15.84 -2.43
C ALA A 67 3.84 -15.11 -1.66
N GLY A 68 3.26 -14.07 -2.28
CA GLY A 68 1.95 -13.55 -1.89
C GLY A 68 1.94 -12.38 -0.90
N VAL A 69 3.06 -11.66 -0.77
CA VAL A 69 3.12 -10.46 0.08
C VAL A 69 2.42 -9.29 -0.61
N TRP A 70 1.10 -9.26 -0.56
CA TRP A 70 0.33 -8.15 -1.10
C TRP A 70 0.15 -7.06 -0.04
N CYS A 71 0.68 -5.88 -0.33
CA CYS A 71 0.42 -4.71 0.48
C CYS A 71 -0.96 -4.12 0.12
N LYS A 72 -1.49 -3.24 0.97
CA LYS A 72 -2.79 -2.60 0.71
C LYS A 72 -2.86 -1.88 -0.65
N HIS A 73 -1.74 -1.35 -1.15
CA HIS A 73 -1.71 -0.62 -2.41
C HIS A 73 -1.78 -1.55 -3.61
N LEU A 74 -1.15 -2.73 -3.55
CA LEU A 74 -1.29 -3.78 -4.58
C LEU A 74 -2.74 -4.23 -4.69
N HIS A 75 -3.39 -4.55 -3.56
CA HIS A 75 -4.82 -4.89 -3.56
C HIS A 75 -5.70 -3.76 -4.10
N LEU A 76 -5.38 -2.51 -3.76
CA LEU A 76 -6.12 -1.34 -4.21
C LEU A 76 -6.00 -1.16 -5.74
N CYS A 77 -4.78 -1.15 -6.27
CA CYS A 77 -4.54 -1.04 -7.71
C CYS A 77 -5.17 -2.20 -8.48
N ALA A 78 -5.03 -3.43 -7.98
CA ALA A 78 -5.65 -4.61 -8.58
C ALA A 78 -7.18 -4.45 -8.66
N ALA A 79 -7.83 -4.04 -7.57
CA ALA A 79 -9.28 -3.85 -7.55
C ALA A 79 -9.76 -2.68 -8.44
N SER A 80 -8.93 -1.66 -8.64
CA SER A 80 -9.26 -0.49 -9.46
C SER A 80 -9.08 -0.72 -10.96
N PHE A 81 -8.13 -1.58 -11.38
CA PHE A 81 -7.71 -1.70 -12.79
C PHE A 81 -7.83 -3.10 -13.40
N LEU A 82 -7.98 -4.18 -12.62
CA LEU A 82 -8.19 -5.55 -13.14
C LEU A 82 -9.70 -5.91 -13.22
N ARG A 83 -10.54 -4.97 -13.65
CA ARG A 83 -11.99 -5.20 -13.81
C ARG A 83 -12.35 -5.80 -15.17
#